data_AF-A0A944BB99-F1
#
_entry.id   AF-A0A944BB99-F1
#
_cell.length_a   1.000
_cell.length_b   1.000
_cell.length_c   1.000
_cell.angle_alpha   90.00
_cell.angle_beta   90.00
_cell.angle_gamma   90.00
#
_symmetry.space_group_name_H-M   'P 1'
#
loop_
_entity.id
_entity.type
_entity.pdbx_description
1 polymer ?
#
loop_
_entity_poly.entity_id
_entity_poly.type
_entity_poly.pdbx_seq_one_letter_code
_entity_poly.pdbx_strand_id
1 'polypeptide(L)' 'MDNHEFLAVVGDSFKKFLETGSRSNEKLKILHGAIAKDLKKRLGNEYWVQSLGVGDGKEMKIDGRYIDKAVDITILT' A
#
# COMPACT_ATOMS: atom_id res chain seq x y z
N MET A 1 11.41 -4.36 7.04
CA MET A 1 11.94 -3.35 6.13
C MET A 1 12.85 -2.45 6.93
N ASP A 2 14.11 -2.35 6.54
CA ASP A 2 15.03 -1.32 7.03
C ASP A 2 15.06 -0.10 6.08
N ASN A 3 15.93 0.87 6.37
CA ASN A 3 16.03 2.10 5.57
C ASN A 3 16.55 1.86 4.15
N HIS A 4 17.44 0.90 3.94
CA HIS A 4 17.98 0.60 2.62
C HIS A 4 16.91 -0.08 1.75
N GLU A 5 16.18 -1.04 2.32
CA GLU A 5 15.05 -1.69 1.66
C GLU A 5 13.95 -0.67 1.31
N PHE A 6 13.65 0.26 2.22
CA PHE A 6 12.66 1.31 1.97
C PHE A 6 13.06 2.25 0.83
N LEU A 7 14.32 2.71 0.81
CA LEU A 7 14.82 3.57 -0.27
C LEU A 7 14.79 2.86 -1.63
N ALA A 8 15.08 1.55 -1.66
CA ALA A 8 14.96 0.75 -2.89
C ALA A 8 13.50 0.72 -3.39
N VAL A 9 12.54 0.48 -2.49
CA VAL A 9 11.09 0.50 -2.83
C VAL A 9 10.65 1.86 -3.37
N VAL A 10 11.09 2.96 -2.76
CA VAL A 10 10.80 4.31 -3.26
C VAL A 10 11.39 4.51 -4.65
N GLY A 11 12.63 4.06 -4.88
CA GLY A 11 13.27 4.11 -6.19
C GLY A 11 12.50 3.34 -7.27
N ASP A 12 12.02 2.14 -6.95
CA ASP A 12 11.26 1.32 -7.89
C ASP A 12 9.87 1.87 -8.17
N SER A 13 9.20 2.41 -7.14
CA SER A 13 7.96 3.16 -7.30
C SER A 13 8.15 4.37 -8.22
N PHE A 14 9.25 5.11 -8.06
CA PHE A 14 9.56 6.26 -8.91
C PHE A 14 9.84 5.85 -10.36
N LYS A 15 10.63 4.80 -10.59
CA LYS A 15 10.83 4.25 -11.96
C LYS A 15 9.49 3.88 -12.60
N LYS A 16 8.58 3.24 -11.84
CA LYS A 16 7.25 2.88 -12.35
C LYS A 16 6.38 4.09 -12.64
N PHE A 17 6.51 5.16 -11.86
CA PHE A 17 5.87 6.43 -12.15
C PHE A 17 6.39 7.03 -13.47
N LEU A 18 7.70 6.97 -13.76
CA LEU A 18 8.25 7.47 -15.03
C LEU A 18 7.67 6.71 -16.24
N GLU A 19 7.36 5.43 -16.10
CA GLU A 19 6.74 4.61 -17.16
C GLU A 19 5.25 4.88 -17.36
N THR A 20 4.52 5.18 -16.28
CA THR A 20 3.04 5.14 -16.28
C THR A 20 2.38 6.50 -16.03
N GLY A 21 3.15 7.48 -15.58
CA GLY A 21 2.70 8.84 -15.28
C GLY A 21 1.96 9.00 -13.94
N SER A 22 1.54 10.24 -13.66
CA SER A 22 0.98 10.64 -12.37
C SER A 22 -0.37 10.01 -12.03
N ARG A 23 -1.22 9.79 -13.03
CA ARG A 23 -2.60 9.30 -12.84
C ARG A 23 -2.69 7.78 -12.69
N SER A 24 -1.64 7.04 -13.07
CA SER A 24 -1.59 5.59 -12.93
C SER A 24 -1.46 5.19 -11.47
N ASN A 25 -2.11 4.13 -11.01
CA ASN A 25 -1.93 3.64 -9.63
C ASN A 25 -0.81 2.60 -9.50
N GLU A 26 -0.12 2.24 -10.58
CA GLU A 26 0.91 1.19 -10.57
C GLU A 26 2.07 1.48 -9.60
N LYS A 27 2.49 2.75 -9.48
CA LYS A 27 3.50 3.15 -8.48
C LYS A 27 3.06 2.90 -7.04
N LEU A 28 1.77 3.03 -6.76
CA LEU A 28 1.21 2.84 -5.42
C LEU A 28 1.18 1.36 -5.03
N LYS A 29 0.90 0.46 -5.99
CA LYS A 29 0.98 -1.00 -5.76
C LYS A 29 2.36 -1.44 -5.28
N ILE A 30 3.41 -0.77 -5.76
CA ILE A 30 4.79 -1.03 -5.31
C ILE A 30 4.99 -0.46 -3.90
N LEU A 31 4.79 0.84 -3.72
CA LEU A 31 5.11 1.52 -2.46
C LEU A 31 4.19 1.09 -1.30
N HIS A 32 2.87 1.25 -1.47
CA HIS A 32 1.90 0.90 -0.44
C HIS A 32 1.90 -0.61 -0.19
N GLY A 33 2.05 -1.41 -1.26
CA GLY A 33 2.12 -2.86 -1.12
C GLY A 33 3.33 -3.34 -0.32
N ALA A 34 4.50 -2.71 -0.50
CA ALA A 34 5.67 -3.05 0.29
C ALA A 34 5.52 -2.67 1.77
N ILE A 35 4.96 -1.49 2.06
CA ILE A 35 4.67 -1.05 3.43
C ILE A 35 3.64 -1.98 4.09
N ALA A 36 2.55 -2.30 3.40
CA ALA A 36 1.51 -3.19 3.90
C ALA A 36 2.06 -4.59 4.24
N LYS A 37 2.94 -5.15 3.40
CA LYS A 37 3.60 -6.42 3.68
C LYS A 37 4.54 -6.35 4.89
N ASP A 38 5.27 -5.26 5.05
CA ASP A 38 6.14 -5.08 6.23
C ASP A 38 5.33 -4.97 7.53
N LEU A 39 4.23 -4.21 7.49
CA LEU A 39 3.29 -4.12 8.60
C LEU A 39 2.70 -5.49 8.94
N LYS A 40 2.24 -6.26 7.95
CA LYS A 40 1.71 -7.61 8.16
C LYS A 40 2.75 -8.53 8.82
N LYS A 41 4.01 -8.45 8.39
CA LYS A 41 5.11 -9.23 8.98
C LYS A 41 5.35 -8.87 10.45
N ARG A 42 5.25 -7.59 10.81
CA ARG A 42 5.49 -7.09 12.18
C ARG A 42 4.31 -7.32 13.13
N LEU A 43 3.09 -7.13 12.64
CA LEU A 43 1.86 -7.27 13.43
C LEU A 43 1.42 -8.73 13.58
N GLY A 44 1.90 -9.63 12.71
CA GLY A 44 1.58 -11.05 12.79
C GLY A 44 0.17 -11.39 12.28
N ASN A 45 -0.33 -12.55 12.71
CA ASN A 45 -1.58 -13.11 12.18
C ASN A 45 -2.85 -12.52 12.80
N GLU A 46 -2.73 -11.82 13.92
CA GLU A 46 -3.85 -11.18 14.62
C GLU A 46 -4.42 -9.98 13.88
N TYR A 47 -3.69 -9.44 12.90
CA TYR A 47 -4.12 -8.27 12.14
C TYR A 47 -4.22 -8.58 10.66
N TRP A 48 -5.34 -8.21 10.03
CA TRP A 48 -5.46 -8.16 8.58
C TRP A 48 -4.94 -6.84 8.05
N VAL A 49 -4.03 -6.88 7.07
CA VAL A 49 -3.47 -5.67 6.44
C VAL A 49 -3.78 -5.70 4.94
N GLN A 50 -4.37 -4.62 4.44
CA GLN A 50 -4.83 -4.48 3.06
C GLN A 50 -4.32 -3.19 2.43
N SER A 51 -3.98 -3.25 1.14
CA SER A 51 -3.65 -2.08 0.32
C SER A 51 -3.95 -2.37 -1.15
N LEU A 52 -3.84 -1.38 -2.03
CA LEU A 52 -3.93 -1.64 -3.47
C LEU A 52 -2.87 -2.68 -3.91
N GLY A 53 -3.32 -3.81 -4.46
CA GLY A 53 -2.43 -4.92 -4.86
C GLY A 53 -1.95 -5.86 -3.74
N VAL A 54 -2.45 -5.73 -2.50
CA VAL A 54 -2.15 -6.61 -1.36
C VAL A 54 -3.44 -6.98 -0.62
N GLY A 55 -3.58 -8.23 -0.16
CA GLY A 55 -4.86 -8.76 0.33
C GLY A 55 -5.80 -9.02 -0.84
N ASP A 56 -7.00 -8.43 -0.85
CA ASP A 56 -8.00 -8.61 -1.91
C ASP A 56 -7.68 -7.84 -3.21
N GLY A 57 -6.48 -7.26 -3.30
CA GLY A 57 -6.01 -6.53 -4.47
C GLY A 57 -6.64 -5.14 -4.67
N LYS A 58 -7.48 -4.68 -3.73
CA LYS A 58 -8.17 -3.37 -3.75
C LYS A 58 -7.95 -2.63 -2.43
N GLU A 59 -8.05 -1.30 -2.51
CA GLU A 59 -8.15 -0.45 -1.31
C GLU A 59 -9.46 -0.71 -0.59
N MET A 60 -9.42 -0.71 0.74
CA MET A 60 -10.63 -0.83 1.54
C MET A 60 -11.37 0.52 1.58
N LYS A 61 -12.69 0.46 1.48
CA LYS A 61 -13.56 1.60 1.72
C LYS A 61 -14.02 1.61 3.17
N ILE A 62 -13.90 2.75 3.82
CA ILE A 62 -14.44 2.98 5.16
C ILE A 62 -15.47 4.11 5.12
N ASP A 63 -16.45 4.05 6.02
CA ASP A 63 -17.47 5.08 6.14
C ASP A 63 -16.81 6.42 6.48
N GLY A 64 -16.95 7.38 5.56
CA GLY A 64 -16.53 8.75 5.83
C GLY A 64 -17.72 9.61 6.23
N ARG A 65 -17.43 10.77 6.80
CA ARG A 65 -18.46 11.73 7.26
C ARG A 65 -19.44 12.16 6.16
N TYR A 66 -18.99 12.21 4.91
CA TYR A 66 -19.78 12.68 3.77
C TYR A 66 -19.74 11.72 2.57
N ILE A 67 -18.61 11.04 2.38
CA ILE A 67 -18.41 10.03 1.34
C ILE A 67 -17.49 8.94 1.90
N ASP A 68 -17.69 7.69 1.45
CA ASP A 68 -16.78 6.60 1.76
C ASP A 68 -15.36 6.95 1.31
N LYS A 69 -14.39 6.65 2.16
CA LYS A 69 -12.98 6.89 1.88
C LYS A 69 -12.31 5.59 1.46
N ALA A 70 -11.65 5.62 0.31
CA ALA A 70 -10.67 4.60 -0.04
C ALA A 70 -9.38 4.86 0.76
N VAL A 71 -8.94 3.88 1.53
CA VAL A 71 -7.76 3.98 2.40
C VAL A 71 -6.58 3.30 1.74
N ASP A 72 -5.44 4.00 1.65
CA ASP A 72 -4.21 3.52 1.02
C ASP A 72 -3.71 2.21 1.65
N ILE A 73 -3.70 2.15 2.98
CA ILE A 73 -3.32 0.97 3.77
C ILE A 73 -4.26 0.86 4.97
N THR A 74 -4.96 -0.27 5.08
CA THR A 74 -5.90 -0.55 6.17
C THR A 74 -5.35 -1.66 7.05
N ILE A 75 -5.55 -1.53 8.37
CA ILE A 75 -5.20 -2.53 9.38
C ILE A 75 -6.48 -2.82 10.16
N LEU A 76 -6.89 -4.09 10.20
CA LEU A 76 -8.05 -4.56 10.94
C LEU A 76 -7.62 -5.68 11.90
N THR A 77 -8.40 -5.88 12.96
CA THR A 77 -8.31 -7.01 13.90
C THR A 77 -9.34 -8.06 13.57
#